data_AF-X1FU39-F1
#
_entry.id   AF-X1FU39-F1
#
_cell.length_a   1.000
_cell.length_b   1.000
_cell.length_c   1.000
_cell.angle_alpha   90.00
_cell.angle_beta   90.00
_cell.angle_gamma   90.00
#
_symmetry.space_group_name_H-M   'P 1'
#
loop_
_entity.id
_entity.type
_entity.pdbx_description
1 polymer ?
#
loop_
_entity_poly.entity_id
_entity_poly.type
_entity_poly.pdbx_seq_one_letter_code
_entity_poly.pdbx_strand_id
1 'polypeptide(L)'
;MKLQNSFRDYTAESALFVRRALVAFLGILLLTGVLIANLYNLQIVRFTDYQTRSNENRIKLVPIAPSRGIIYDRNGIPLAL
;
A
#
# COMPACT_ATOMS: atom_id res chain seq x y z
N MET A 1 -34.47 -21.26 50.11
CA MET A 1 -33.02 -21.37 49.85
C MET A 1 -32.61 -20.25 48.89
N LYS A 2 -32.29 -19.06 49.41
CA LYS A 2 -31.72 -17.95 48.63
C LYS A 2 -30.23 -17.91 48.96
N LEU A 3 -29.40 -18.44 48.07
CA LEU A 3 -27.96 -18.20 48.10
C LEU A 3 -27.74 -16.75 47.66
N GLN A 4 -27.75 -15.84 48.63
CA GLN A 4 -27.29 -14.48 48.40
C GLN A 4 -25.77 -14.55 48.17
N ASN A 5 -25.35 -14.33 46.93
CA ASN A 5 -23.94 -14.14 46.58
C ASN A 5 -23.47 -12.80 47.15
N SER A 6 -23.15 -12.77 48.45
CA SER A 6 -22.73 -11.58 49.20
C SER A 6 -21.28 -11.13 48.91
N PHE A 7 -20.60 -11.70 47.92
CA PHE A 7 -19.18 -11.47 47.64
C PHE A 7 -18.90 -10.95 46.22
N ARG A 8 -19.92 -10.48 45.48
CA ARG A 8 -19.75 -10.03 44.09
C ARG A 8 -20.04 -8.54 43.96
N ASP A 9 -18.98 -7.73 43.92
CA ASP A 9 -19.06 -6.29 43.71
C ASP A 9 -19.23 -5.96 42.22
N TYR A 10 -20.48 -5.91 41.77
CA TYR A 10 -20.85 -5.55 40.40
C TYR A 10 -20.32 -4.17 39.98
N THR A 11 -20.20 -3.23 40.91
CA THR A 11 -19.65 -1.88 40.67
C THR A 11 -18.15 -1.93 40.35
N ALA A 12 -17.39 -2.80 41.04
CA ALA A 12 -15.97 -2.98 40.77
C ALA A 12 -15.73 -3.73 39.44
N GLU A 13 -16.52 -4.76 39.14
CA GLU A 13 -16.46 -5.50 37.87
C GLU A 13 -16.75 -4.58 36.66
N SER A 14 -17.78 -3.75 36.75
CA SER A 14 -18.16 -2.81 35.69
C SER A 14 -17.12 -1.69 35.48
N ALA A 15 -16.55 -1.13 36.55
CA ALA A 15 -15.46 -0.15 36.44
C ALA A 15 -14.21 -0.74 35.77
N LEU A 16 -13.86 -1.98 36.10
CA LEU A 16 -12.74 -2.69 35.46
C LEU A 16 -13.01 -2.93 33.97
N PHE A 17 -14.24 -3.30 33.60
CA PHE A 17 -14.65 -3.46 32.22
C PHE A 17 -14.56 -2.15 31.43
N VAL A 18 -15.12 -1.06 31.95
CA VAL A 18 -15.08 0.26 31.29
C VAL A 18 -13.64 0.74 31.11
N ARG A 19 -12.78 0.55 32.10
CA ARG A 19 -11.36 0.93 32.00
C ARG A 19 -10.66 0.15 30.87
N ARG A 20 -10.89 -1.16 30.76
CA ARG A 20 -10.33 -1.98 29.68
C ARG A 20 -10.87 -1.55 28.31
N ALA A 21 -12.16 -1.28 28.21
CA ALA A 21 -12.78 -0.80 26.98
C ALA A 21 -12.20 0.55 26.54
N LEU A 22 -11.99 1.49 27.47
CA LEU A 22 -11.36 2.79 27.17
C LEU A 22 -9.91 2.62 26.70
N VAL A 23 -9.12 1.78 27.36
CA VAL A 23 -7.72 1.52 26.95
C VAL A 23 -7.70 0.90 25.54
N ALA A 24 -8.55 -0.08 25.27
CA ALA A 24 -8.65 -0.70 23.95
C ALA A 24 -9.08 0.31 22.88
N PHE A 25 -10.07 1.16 23.18
CA PHE A 25 -10.55 2.20 22.28
C PHE A 25 -9.48 3.24 21.95
N LEU A 26 -8.75 3.72 22.95
CA LEU A 26 -7.60 4.62 22.75
C LEU A 26 -6.50 3.95 21.93
N GLY A 27 -6.24 2.66 22.17
CA GLY A 27 -5.32 1.86 21.36
C GLY A 27 -5.73 1.80 19.89
N ILE A 28 -7.01 1.54 19.61
CA ILE A 28 -7.56 1.53 18.25
C ILE A 28 -7.40 2.91 17.59
N LEU A 29 -7.74 3.99 18.29
CA LEU A 29 -7.59 5.35 17.76
C LEU A 29 -6.13 5.68 17.42
N LEU A 30 -5.19 5.30 18.29
CA LEU A 30 -3.77 5.51 18.06
C LEU A 30 -3.30 4.76 16.81
N LEU A 31 -3.62 3.45 16.71
CA LEU A 31 -3.24 2.63 15.56
C LEU A 31 -3.87 3.14 14.26
N THR A 32 -5.11 3.59 14.32
CA THR A 32 -5.79 4.22 13.18
C THR A 32 -5.09 5.51 12.77
N GLY A 33 -4.67 6.33 13.74
CA GLY A 33 -3.88 7.54 13.50
C GLY A 33 -2.55 7.25 12.81
N VAL A 34 -1.85 6.18 13.22
CA VAL A 34 -0.62 5.73 12.55
C VAL A 34 -0.88 5.34 11.09
N LEU A 35 -1.97 4.63 10.81
CA LEU A 35 -2.34 4.27 9.44
C LEU A 35 -2.68 5.51 8.59
N ILE A 36 -3.41 6.48 9.15
CA ILE A 36 -3.71 7.75 8.46
C ILE A 36 -2.42 8.52 8.17
N ALA A 37 -1.49 8.60 9.13
CA ALA A 37 -0.19 9.25 8.91
C ALA A 37 0.64 8.55 7.82
N ASN A 38 0.60 7.22 7.78
CA ASN A 38 1.23 6.44 6.72
C ASN A 38 0.61 6.72 5.35
N LEU A 39 -0.73 6.75 5.27
CA LEU A 39 -1.45 7.11 4.05
C LEU A 39 -1.12 8.53 3.59
N TYR A 40 -1.04 9.49 4.51
CA TYR A 40 -0.64 10.86 4.19
C TYR A 40 0.78 10.91 3.62
N ASN A 41 1.73 10.16 4.19
CA ASN A 41 3.09 10.08 3.65
C ASN A 41 3.08 9.53 2.22
N LEU A 42 2.31 8.47 1.97
CA LEU A 42 2.24 7.85 0.65
C LEU A 42 1.57 8.77 -0.38
N GLN A 43 0.46 9.39 0.00
CA GLN A 43 -0.41 10.14 -0.91
C GLN A 43 -0.01 11.59 -1.12
N ILE A 44 0.64 12.24 -0.15
CA ILE A 44 1.01 13.66 -0.25
C ILE A 44 2.51 13.81 -0.39
N VAL A 45 3.30 13.24 0.54
CA VAL A 45 4.76 13.42 0.54
C VAL A 45 5.40 12.70 -0.64
N ARG A 46 4.98 11.45 -0.92
CA ARG A 46 5.56 10.62 -1.99
C ARG A 46 4.71 10.58 -3.26
N PHE A 47 3.72 11.45 -3.37
CA PHE A 47 2.79 11.48 -4.51
C PHE A 47 3.52 11.50 -5.86
N THR A 48 4.42 12.47 -6.01
CA THR A 48 5.16 12.73 -7.25
C THR A 48 6.08 11.58 -7.63
N ASP A 49 6.70 10.94 -6.64
CA ASP A 49 7.61 9.81 -6.86
C ASP A 49 6.84 8.59 -7.38
N TYR A 50 5.70 8.27 -6.76
CA TYR A 50 4.87 7.15 -7.21
C TYR A 50 4.16 7.44 -8.52
N GLN A 51 3.77 8.68 -8.78
CA GLN A 51 3.21 9.08 -10.06
C GLN A 51 4.24 8.96 -11.19
N THR A 52 5.48 9.39 -10.96
CA THR A 52 6.58 9.27 -11.92
C THR A 52 6.90 7.80 -12.23
N ARG A 53 7.04 6.96 -11.20
CA ARG A 53 7.30 5.51 -11.38
C ARG A 53 6.16 4.79 -12.12
N SER A 54 4.91 5.19 -11.87
CA SER A 54 3.76 4.67 -12.62
C SER A 54 3.84 5.04 -14.11
N ASN A 55 4.24 6.28 -14.42
CA ASN A 55 4.43 6.73 -15.80
C ASN A 55 5.58 6.00 -16.50
N GLU A 56 6.70 5.77 -15.81
CA GLU A 56 7.82 4.96 -16.34
C GLU A 56 7.40 3.51 -16.62
N ASN A 57 6.59 2.91 -15.74
CA ASN A 57 6.03 1.57 -15.98
C ASN A 57 5.03 1.55 -17.15
N ARG A 58 4.32 2.66 -17.41
CA ARG A 58 3.38 2.79 -18.52
C ARG A 58 4.07 3.00 -19.87
N ILE A 59 5.18 3.73 -19.89
CA ILE A 59 5.87 4.13 -21.12
C ILE A 59 7.21 3.38 -21.18
N LYS A 60 7.15 2.15 -21.67
CA LYS A 60 8.36 1.40 -22.01
C LYS A 60 8.80 1.78 -23.42
N LEU A 61 9.91 2.50 -23.52
CA LEU A 61 10.59 2.74 -24.79
C LEU A 61 11.10 1.39 -25.31
N VAL A 62 10.37 0.79 -26.26
CA VAL A 62 10.86 -0.37 -27.01
C VAL A 62 11.57 0.18 -28.24
N PRO A 63 12.92 0.15 -28.28
CA PRO A 63 13.64 0.61 -29.46
C PRO A 63 13.29 -0.30 -30.63
N ILE A 64 12.89 0.30 -31.75
CA ILE A 64 12.71 -0.42 -33.01
C ILE A 64 14.11 -0.60 -33.59
N ALA A 65 14.56 -1.85 -33.74
CA ALA A 65 15.83 -2.11 -34.39
C ALA A 65 15.78 -1.59 -35.83
N PRO A 66 16.83 -0.91 -36.31
CA PRO A 66 16.89 -0.48 -37.70
C PRO A 66 16.86 -1.72 -38.62
N SER A 67 16.17 -1.62 -39.75
CA SER A 67 16.21 -2.65 -40.78
C SER A 67 17.65 -2.84 -41.27
N ARG A 68 18.09 -4.09 -41.41
CA ARG A 68 19.37 -4.41 -42.03
C ARG A 68 19.40 -3.85 -43.46
N GLY A 69 20.56 -3.34 -43.87
CA GLY A 69 20.75 -2.88 -45.24
C GLY A 69 20.72 -4.05 -46.21
N ILE A 70 20.12 -3.83 -47.39
CA ILE A 70 20.10 -4.80 -48.48
C ILE A 70 21.50 -4.87 -49.10
N ILE A 71 22.05 -6.08 -49.21
CA ILE A 71 23.33 -6.29 -49.87
C ILE A 71 23.07 -6.51 -51.36
N TYR A 72 23.66 -5.69 -52.22
CA TYR A 72 23.56 -5.80 -53.67
C TYR A 72 24.86 -6.35 -54.27
N ASP A 73 24.73 -7.16 -55.32
CA ASP A 73 25.84 -7.45 -56.23
C ASP A 73 26.19 -6.21 -57.07
N ARG A 74 27.35 -6.22 -57.75
CA ARG A 74 27.82 -5.16 -58.65
C ARG A 74 26.85 -4.77 -59.78
N ASN A 75 25.87 -5.63 -60.07
CA ASN A 75 24.82 -5.40 -61.08
C ASN A 75 23.49 -4.90 -60.47
N GLY A 76 23.45 -4.58 -59.17
CA GLY A 76 22.26 -4.10 -58.48
C GLY A 76 21.25 -5.19 -58.10
N ILE A 77 21.65 -6.47 -58.15
CA ILE A 77 20.79 -7.60 -57.78
C ILE A 77 20.89 -7.83 -56.26
N PRO A 78 19.77 -7.88 -55.52
CA PRO A 78 19.79 -8.13 -54.08
C PRO A 78 20.23 -9.57 -53.78
N LEU A 79 21.26 -9.72 -52.93
CA LEU A 79 21.84 -10.99 -52.51
C LEU A 79 21.36 -11.42 -51.12
N ALA A 80 21.07 -10.46 -50.24
CA ALA A 80 20.59 -10.71 -48.89
C ALA A 80 19.77 -9.53 -48.35
N LEU A 81 18.77 -9.87 -47.52
CA LEU A 81 17.90 -8.98 -46.75
C LEU A 81 18.14 -9.22 -45.25
#